data_AF-D1CGQ2-F1
#
_entry.id   AF-D1CGQ2-F1
#
_cell.length_a   1.000
_cell.length_b   1.000
_cell.length_c   1.000
_cell.angle_alpha   90.00
_cell.angle_beta   90.00
_cell.angle_gamma   90.00
#
_symmetry.space_group_name_H-M   'P 1'
#
loop_
_entity.id
_entity.type
_entity.pdbx_description
1 polymer ?
#
loop_
_entity_poly.entity_id
_entity_poly.type
_entity_poly.pdbx_seq_one_letter_code
_entity_poly.pdbx_strand_id
1 'polypeptide(L)'
;MAVYSGRRHRATGIRIALGVALLFILFMLGVIFWSLLGPGSSQQIPNALETMSNQIEVMRVSHYTSATVKDGKILNQGEYEAALEDLKRAREEWRAIGGKIDSSWRTQVEEGLDDLQRMVEGKYPADDVNGRAKELQNLLKRIKQEYS
;
A
#
# COMPACT_ATOMS: atom_id res chain seq x y z
N MET A 1 51.20 -7.89 40.66
CA MET A 1 51.42 -7.59 39.24
C MET A 1 50.37 -8.35 38.44
N ALA A 2 49.39 -7.67 37.84
CA ALA A 2 48.29 -8.30 37.13
C ALA A 2 48.35 -7.94 35.63
N VAL A 3 48.25 -8.97 34.81
CA VAL A 3 48.45 -8.99 33.35
C VAL A 3 47.19 -8.54 32.63
N TYR A 4 47.36 -7.70 31.61
CA TYR A 4 46.32 -7.30 30.66
C TYR A 4 45.93 -8.46 29.72
N SER A 5 44.63 -8.64 29.48
CA SER A 5 44.13 -9.13 28.19
C SER A 5 42.75 -8.53 27.91
N GLY A 6 42.62 -7.94 26.73
CA GLY A 6 41.39 -7.30 26.27
C GLY A 6 40.43 -8.27 25.61
N ARG A 7 39.14 -7.92 25.60
CA ARG A 7 38.17 -8.44 24.64
C ARG A 7 37.21 -7.32 24.25
N ARG A 8 37.30 -6.90 22.98
CA ARG A 8 36.38 -5.97 22.33
C ARG A 8 35.01 -6.63 22.27
N HIS A 9 33.97 -5.95 22.76
CA HIS A 9 32.60 -6.27 22.37
C HIS A 9 32.02 -5.07 21.63
N ARG A 10 31.80 -5.27 20.33
CA ARG A 10 30.98 -4.37 19.50
C ARG A 10 29.53 -4.54 19.93
N ALA A 11 28.82 -3.43 20.10
CA ALA A 11 27.37 -3.39 20.08
C ALA A 11 26.97 -2.11 19.34
N THR A 12 27.02 -2.19 18.01
CA THR A 12 26.35 -1.25 17.12
C THR A 12 24.89 -1.63 17.14
N GLY A 13 24.03 -0.83 17.76
CA GLY A 13 22.61 -1.15 17.86
C GLY A 13 21.78 0.08 18.16
N ILE A 14 20.87 0.37 17.22
CA ILE A 14 19.66 1.18 17.39
C ILE A 14 19.89 2.70 17.43
N ARG A 15 19.93 3.31 16.24
CA ARG A 15 19.63 4.74 16.04
C ARG A 15 18.66 5.00 14.88
N ILE A 16 17.88 4.01 14.46
CA ILE A 16 16.91 4.15 13.36
C ILE A 16 15.57 3.57 13.82
N ALA A 17 14.93 4.20 14.79
CA ALA A 17 13.57 3.85 15.20
C ALA A 17 12.66 5.08 15.43
N LEU A 18 13.23 6.29 15.46
CA LEU A 18 12.48 7.52 15.80
C LEU A 18 12.02 8.33 14.58
N GLY A 19 12.48 8.02 13.36
CA GLY A 19 12.11 8.77 12.15
C GLY A 19 10.75 8.41 11.57
N VAL A 20 10.30 7.16 11.72
CA VAL A 20 9.09 6.67 11.04
C VAL A 20 7.81 7.08 11.79
N ALA A 21 7.84 7.11 13.13
CA ALA A 21 6.66 7.43 13.93
C ALA A 21 6.16 8.88 13.77
N LEU A 22 7.06 9.84 13.51
CA LEU A 22 6.71 11.26 13.38
C LEU A 22 6.09 11.60 12.02
N LEU A 23 6.46 10.88 10.94
CA LEU A 23 5.79 10.98 9.64
C LEU A 23 4.37 10.38 9.68
N PHE A 24 4.16 9.32 10.47
CA PHE A 24 2.85 8.68 10.67
C PHE A 24 1.82 9.63 11.30
N ILE A 25 2.22 10.47 12.26
CA ILE A 25 1.30 11.39 12.95
C ILE A 25 0.93 12.59 12.07
N LEU A 26 1.89 13.11 11.28
CA LEU A 26 1.62 14.21 10.34
C LEU A 26 0.73 13.77 9.16
N PHE A 27 0.85 12.52 8.70
CA PHE A 27 -0.01 11.98 7.65
C PHE A 27 -1.44 11.69 8.16
N MET A 28 -1.58 11.14 9.38
CA MET A 28 -2.88 10.91 10.03
C MET A 28 -3.68 12.20 10.24
N LEU A 29 -3.01 13.31 10.59
CA LEU A 29 -3.68 14.61 10.73
C LEU A 29 -4.13 15.21 9.38
N GLY A 30 -3.43 14.91 8.28
CA GLY A 30 -3.81 15.36 6.93
C GLY A 30 -5.10 14.72 6.42
N VAL A 31 -5.29 13.42 6.65
CA VAL A 31 -6.47 12.67 6.19
C VAL A 31 -7.75 13.10 6.94
N ILE A 32 -7.65 13.35 8.25
CA ILE A 32 -8.79 13.79 9.07
C ILE A 32 -9.17 15.24 8.77
N PHE A 33 -8.19 16.13 8.53
CA PHE A 33 -8.48 17.53 8.23
C PHE A 33 -9.13 17.71 6.85
N TRP A 34 -8.83 16.85 5.87
CA TRP A 34 -9.41 16.94 4.52
C TRP A 34 -10.88 16.52 4.45
N SER A 35 -11.37 15.72 5.40
CA SER A 35 -12.78 15.30 5.46
C SER A 35 -13.74 16.41 5.93
N LEU A 36 -13.25 17.48 6.57
CA LEU A 36 -14.08 18.49 7.23
C LEU A 36 -14.15 19.85 6.51
N LEU A 37 -13.19 20.18 5.64
CA LEU A 37 -13.09 21.48 4.96
C LEU A 37 -12.70 21.27 3.49
N GLY A 38 -13.66 20.87 2.66
CA GLY A 38 -13.42 20.67 1.23
C GLY A 38 -13.32 21.98 0.45
N PRO A 39 -12.28 22.18 -0.38
CA PRO A 39 -12.36 23.04 -1.55
C PRO A 39 -12.67 22.19 -2.80
N GLY A 40 -13.72 22.57 -3.55
CA GLY A 40 -13.88 22.26 -4.98
C GLY A 40 -14.05 20.79 -5.39
N SER A 41 -15.30 20.38 -5.57
CA SER A 41 -15.82 19.07 -5.93
C SER A 41 -15.46 18.49 -7.32
N SER A 42 -14.36 18.90 -7.95
CA SER A 42 -13.97 18.43 -9.30
C SER A 42 -12.72 17.56 -9.33
N GLN A 43 -11.80 17.69 -8.38
CA GLN A 43 -10.51 16.96 -8.38
C GLN A 43 -10.46 15.77 -7.41
N GLN A 44 -11.52 15.53 -6.64
CA GLN A 44 -11.52 14.48 -5.61
C GLN A 44 -11.40 13.07 -6.21
N ILE A 45 -12.13 12.78 -7.29
CA ILE A 45 -12.09 11.48 -7.97
C ILE A 45 -10.72 11.21 -8.60
N PRO A 46 -10.18 12.06 -9.50
CA PRO A 46 -8.90 11.78 -10.15
C PRO A 46 -7.73 11.71 -9.17
N ASN A 47 -7.76 12.48 -8.06
CA ASN A 47 -6.73 12.42 -7.03
C ASN A 47 -6.80 11.11 -6.23
N ALA A 48 -8.00 10.66 -5.83
CA ALA A 48 -8.15 9.41 -5.11
C ALA A 48 -7.77 8.20 -5.97
N LEU A 49 -8.15 8.19 -7.26
CA LEU A 49 -7.72 7.15 -8.20
C LEU A 49 -6.19 7.10 -8.38
N GLU A 50 -5.52 8.25 -8.37
CA GLU A 50 -4.06 8.34 -8.41
C GLU A 50 -3.42 7.82 -7.11
N THR A 51 -3.94 8.22 -5.96
CA THR A 51 -3.50 7.70 -4.65
C THR A 51 -3.63 6.19 -4.58
N MET A 52 -4.78 5.64 -4.98
CA MET A 52 -5.00 4.19 -5.06
C MET A 52 -3.98 3.52 -5.98
N SER A 53 -3.77 4.07 -7.17
CA SER A 53 -2.79 3.54 -8.13
C SER A 53 -1.38 3.52 -7.53
N ASN A 54 -0.99 4.58 -6.83
CA ASN A 54 0.33 4.67 -6.18
C ASN A 54 0.47 3.66 -5.03
N GLN A 55 -0.59 3.45 -4.24
CA GLN A 55 -0.58 2.44 -3.16
C GLN A 55 -0.44 1.02 -3.72
N ILE A 56 -1.17 0.71 -4.80
CA ILE A 56 -1.04 -0.58 -5.49
C ILE A 56 0.37 -0.74 -6.11
N GLU A 57 0.99 0.35 -6.56
CA GLU A 57 2.36 0.33 -7.05
C GLU A 57 3.37 0.03 -5.95
N VAL A 58 3.29 0.72 -4.81
CA VAL A 58 4.18 0.50 -3.67
C VAL A 58 4.04 -0.95 -3.18
N MET A 59 2.80 -1.43 -3.04
CA MET A 59 2.52 -2.81 -2.67
C MET A 59 3.25 -3.77 -3.61
N ARG A 60 3.06 -3.64 -4.93
CA ARG A 60 3.58 -4.61 -5.91
C ARG A 60 5.10 -4.52 -6.10
N VAL A 61 5.70 -3.33 -6.00
CA VAL A 61 7.12 -3.11 -6.27
C VAL A 61 7.97 -3.33 -5.02
N SER A 62 7.44 -3.02 -3.83
CA SER A 62 8.23 -2.97 -2.60
C SER A 62 7.80 -3.98 -1.56
N HIS A 63 6.50 -4.19 -1.36
CA HIS A 63 6.00 -4.98 -0.22
C HIS A 63 5.56 -6.41 -0.57
N TYR A 64 5.18 -6.69 -1.81
CA TYR A 64 4.76 -8.01 -2.27
C TYR A 64 5.65 -8.50 -3.40
N THR A 65 6.88 -8.90 -3.06
CA THR A 65 7.89 -9.38 -4.01
C THR A 65 8.19 -10.86 -3.83
N SER A 66 8.99 -11.44 -4.73
CA SER A 66 9.49 -12.83 -4.57
C SER A 66 10.44 -13.01 -3.38
N ALA A 67 10.98 -11.92 -2.83
CA ALA A 67 11.73 -11.92 -1.57
C ALA A 67 10.81 -11.91 -0.34
N THR A 68 9.54 -11.50 -0.52
CA THR A 68 8.53 -11.46 0.53
C THR A 68 7.70 -12.74 0.59
N VAL A 69 7.24 -13.22 -0.57
CA VAL A 69 6.44 -14.46 -0.70
C VAL A 69 7.02 -15.32 -1.81
N LYS A 70 7.27 -16.60 -1.49
CA LYS A 70 7.75 -17.59 -2.46
C LYS A 70 7.19 -18.97 -2.14
N ASP A 71 6.72 -19.67 -3.17
CA ASP A 71 6.19 -21.03 -3.07
C ASP A 71 5.11 -21.17 -1.97
N GLY A 72 4.22 -20.18 -1.86
CA GLY A 72 3.15 -20.14 -0.85
C GLY A 72 3.61 -19.83 0.58
N LYS A 73 4.90 -19.50 0.78
CA LYS A 73 5.47 -19.17 2.09
C LYS A 73 5.82 -17.70 2.19
N ILE A 74 5.55 -17.13 3.35
CA ILE A 74 5.98 -15.78 3.71
C ILE A 74 7.43 -15.87 4.18
N LEU A 75 8.32 -15.20 3.45
CA LEU A 75 9.75 -15.08 3.75
C LEU A 75 10.05 -13.81 4.57
N ASN A 76 9.27 -12.74 4.38
CA ASN A 76 9.36 -11.51 5.15
C ASN A 76 7.97 -11.09 5.66
N GLN A 77 7.72 -11.31 6.95
CA GLN A 77 6.43 -11.03 7.58
C GLN A 77 6.08 -9.54 7.57
N GLY A 78 7.05 -8.66 7.81
CA GLY A 78 6.78 -7.21 7.89
C GLY A 78 6.38 -6.61 6.55
N GLU A 79 7.05 -7.02 5.47
CA GLU A 79 6.68 -6.61 4.12
C GLU A 79 5.33 -7.19 3.69
N TYR A 80 5.06 -8.44 4.04
CA TYR A 80 3.76 -9.07 3.77
C TYR A 80 2.61 -8.33 4.46
N GLU A 81 2.78 -7.94 5.73
CA GLU A 81 1.81 -7.14 6.47
C GLU A 81 1.65 -5.73 5.87
N ALA A 82 2.74 -5.11 5.44
CA ALA A 82 2.70 -3.82 4.75
C ALA A 82 1.93 -3.90 3.43
N ALA A 83 2.08 -4.99 2.66
CA ALA A 83 1.31 -5.21 1.43
C ALA A 83 -0.21 -5.30 1.71
N LEU A 84 -0.60 -6.01 2.77
CA LEU A 84 -2.01 -6.08 3.20
C LEU A 84 -2.54 -4.71 3.65
N GLU A 85 -1.71 -3.91 4.32
CA GLU A 85 -2.07 -2.56 4.73
C GLU A 85 -2.27 -1.63 3.52
N ASP A 86 -1.41 -1.71 2.50
CA ASP A 86 -1.56 -0.94 1.27
C ASP A 86 -2.88 -1.28 0.54
N LEU A 87 -3.25 -2.56 0.46
CA LEU A 87 -4.55 -2.97 -0.10
C LEU A 87 -5.72 -2.44 0.72
N LYS A 88 -5.61 -2.45 2.05
CA LYS A 88 -6.64 -1.88 2.93
C LYS A 88 -6.82 -0.38 2.69
N ARG A 89 -5.72 0.37 2.57
CA ARG A 89 -5.75 1.81 2.25
C ARG A 89 -6.37 2.06 0.89
N ALA A 90 -6.03 1.27 -0.13
CA ALA A 90 -6.62 1.41 -1.46
C ALA A 90 -8.14 1.21 -1.44
N ARG A 91 -8.65 0.28 -0.60
CA ARG A 91 -10.09 0.10 -0.39
C ARG A 91 -10.74 1.27 0.33
N GLU A 92 -10.06 1.88 1.29
CA GLU A 92 -10.57 3.04 2.02
C GLU A 92 -10.70 4.26 1.09
N GLU A 93 -9.69 4.52 0.27
CA GLU A 93 -9.73 5.53 -0.79
C GLU A 93 -10.87 5.25 -1.79
N TRP A 94 -11.01 3.99 -2.21
CA TRP A 94 -12.09 3.58 -3.10
C TRP A 94 -13.47 3.85 -2.48
N ARG A 95 -13.68 3.52 -1.20
CA ARG A 95 -14.96 3.77 -0.51
C ARG A 95 -15.32 5.25 -0.45
N ALA A 96 -14.33 6.14 -0.38
CA ALA A 96 -14.56 7.58 -0.35
C ALA A 96 -15.13 8.11 -1.69
N ILE A 97 -14.80 7.47 -2.81
CA ILE A 97 -15.18 7.93 -4.16
C ILE A 97 -16.18 7.01 -4.88
N GLY A 98 -16.29 5.73 -4.49
CA GLY A 98 -17.00 4.70 -5.25
C GLY A 98 -18.49 4.97 -5.41
N GLY A 99 -19.11 5.69 -4.48
CA GLY A 99 -20.51 6.14 -4.58
C GLY A 99 -20.76 7.23 -5.63
N LYS A 100 -19.70 7.84 -6.17
CA LYS A 100 -19.74 8.90 -7.18
C LYS A 100 -19.35 8.43 -8.59
N ILE A 101 -18.96 7.16 -8.72
CA ILE A 101 -18.50 6.54 -9.96
C ILE A 101 -19.63 5.66 -10.52
N ASP A 102 -19.72 5.57 -11.85
CA ASP A 102 -20.68 4.72 -12.54
C ASP A 102 -20.62 3.27 -12.05
N SER A 103 -21.80 2.66 -11.94
CA SER A 103 -21.94 1.30 -11.39
C SER A 103 -21.11 0.24 -12.12
N SER A 104 -20.89 0.39 -13.43
CA SER A 104 -20.08 -0.53 -14.23
C SER A 104 -18.59 -0.48 -13.87
N TRP A 105 -18.04 0.72 -13.68
CA TRP A 105 -16.68 0.90 -13.21
C TRP A 105 -16.53 0.46 -11.77
N ARG A 106 -17.55 0.72 -10.96
CA ARG A 106 -17.52 0.39 -9.54
C ARG A 106 -17.37 -1.09 -9.29
N THR A 107 -18.19 -1.91 -9.96
CA THR A 107 -18.10 -3.38 -9.86
C THR A 107 -16.72 -3.89 -10.27
N GLN A 108 -16.17 -3.40 -11.39
CA GLN A 108 -14.85 -3.85 -11.87
C GLN A 108 -13.71 -3.52 -10.90
N VAL A 109 -13.75 -2.36 -10.25
CA VAL A 109 -12.72 -1.98 -9.26
C VAL A 109 -12.88 -2.81 -7.98
N GLU A 110 -14.11 -3.01 -7.50
CA GLU A 110 -14.38 -3.85 -6.33
C GLU A 110 -13.90 -5.29 -6.56
N GLU A 111 -14.21 -5.88 -7.71
CA GLU A 111 -13.73 -7.22 -8.10
C GLU A 111 -12.20 -7.27 -8.21
N GLY A 112 -11.57 -6.23 -8.77
CA GLY A 112 -10.12 -6.11 -8.84
C GLY A 112 -9.43 -6.09 -7.47
N LEU A 113 -9.99 -5.32 -6.52
CA LEU A 113 -9.49 -5.22 -5.15
C LEU A 113 -9.74 -6.50 -4.33
N ASP A 114 -10.86 -7.18 -4.57
CA ASP A 114 -11.18 -8.46 -3.93
C ASP A 114 -10.29 -9.60 -4.43
N ASP A 115 -10.04 -9.66 -5.74
CA ASP A 115 -9.15 -10.67 -6.30
C ASP A 115 -7.71 -10.46 -5.85
N LEU A 116 -7.22 -9.22 -5.82
CA LEU A 116 -5.89 -8.92 -5.26
C LEU A 116 -5.75 -9.35 -3.81
N GLN A 117 -6.73 -9.00 -2.97
CA GLN A 117 -6.73 -9.40 -1.56
C GLN A 117 -6.69 -10.92 -1.42
N ARG A 118 -7.54 -11.64 -2.17
CA ARG A 118 -7.58 -13.10 -2.14
C ARG A 118 -6.24 -13.72 -2.57
N MET A 119 -5.60 -13.15 -3.59
CA MET A 119 -4.30 -13.65 -4.06
C MET A 119 -3.19 -13.41 -3.03
N VAL A 120 -3.15 -12.23 -2.38
CA VAL A 120 -2.17 -11.92 -1.33
C VAL A 120 -2.38 -12.79 -0.09
N GLU A 121 -3.63 -12.97 0.37
CA GLU A 121 -3.96 -13.84 1.50
C GLU A 121 -3.68 -15.32 1.20
N GLY A 122 -3.97 -15.72 -0.04
CA GLY A 122 -3.65 -17.03 -0.61
C GLY A 122 -2.17 -17.25 -0.89
N LYS A 123 -1.32 -16.22 -0.71
CA LYS A 123 0.14 -16.28 -0.89
C LYS A 123 0.52 -16.73 -2.30
N TYR A 124 -0.23 -16.26 -3.28
CA TYR A 124 0.04 -16.52 -4.69
C TYR A 124 1.43 -15.98 -5.08
N PRO A 125 2.05 -16.53 -6.15
CA PRO A 125 3.32 -16.03 -6.66
C PRO A 125 3.29 -14.51 -6.90
N ALA A 126 4.39 -13.84 -6.57
CA ALA A 126 4.51 -12.39 -6.71
C ALA A 126 4.24 -11.91 -8.15
N ASP A 127 4.63 -12.71 -9.16
CA ASP A 127 4.39 -12.37 -10.56
C ASP A 127 2.90 -12.37 -10.93
N ASP A 128 2.11 -13.29 -10.37
CA ASP A 128 0.66 -13.35 -10.60
C ASP A 128 -0.04 -12.15 -9.94
N VAL A 129 0.33 -11.85 -8.69
CA VAL A 129 -0.19 -10.67 -7.97
C VAL A 129 0.21 -9.38 -8.70
N ASN A 130 1.44 -9.30 -9.20
CA ASN A 130 1.93 -8.18 -10.00
C ASN A 130 1.14 -8.00 -11.30
N GLY A 131 0.79 -9.10 -11.98
CA GLY A 131 -0.05 -9.08 -13.17
C GLY A 131 -1.41 -8.47 -12.87
N ARG A 132 -2.10 -9.00 -11.85
CA ARG A 132 -3.42 -8.50 -11.47
C ARG A 132 -3.40 -7.06 -10.95
N ALA A 133 -2.35 -6.67 -10.24
CA ALA A 133 -2.16 -5.31 -9.75
C ALA A 133 -2.04 -4.31 -10.91
N LYS A 134 -1.30 -4.65 -11.95
CA LYS A 134 -1.18 -3.82 -13.16
C LYS A 134 -2.50 -3.69 -13.91
N GLU A 135 -3.29 -4.76 -14.00
CA GLU A 135 -4.63 -4.70 -14.59
C GLU A 135 -5.54 -3.71 -13.85
N LEU A 136 -5.54 -3.78 -12.51
CA LEU A 136 -6.28 -2.83 -11.69
C LEU A 136 -5.78 -1.39 -11.85
N GLN A 137 -4.46 -1.16 -11.87
CA GLN A 137 -3.89 0.18 -12.11
C GLN A 137 -4.30 0.73 -13.49
N ASN A 138 -4.31 -0.12 -14.52
CA ASN A 138 -4.77 0.28 -15.85
C ASN A 138 -6.26 0.64 -15.86
N LEU A 139 -7.09 -0.10 -15.11
CA LEU A 139 -8.50 0.22 -14.92
C LEU A 139 -8.67 1.59 -14.23
N LEU A 140 -7.98 1.82 -13.11
CA LEU A 140 -8.01 3.10 -12.39
C LEU A 140 -7.58 4.27 -13.28
N LYS A 141 -6.57 4.07 -14.14
CA LYS A 141 -6.12 5.08 -15.12
C LYS A 141 -7.21 5.41 -16.15
N ARG A 142 -7.94 4.40 -16.65
CA ARG A 142 -9.06 4.62 -17.60
C ARG A 142 -10.18 5.41 -16.95
N ILE A 143 -10.55 5.04 -15.72
CA ILE A 143 -11.57 5.79 -14.95
C ILE A 143 -11.07 7.22 -14.73
N LYS A 144 -9.80 7.42 -14.35
CA LYS A 144 -9.25 8.77 -14.16
C LYS A 144 -9.37 9.62 -15.43
N GLN A 145 -9.15 9.04 -16.62
CA GLN A 145 -9.28 9.75 -17.90
C GLN A 145 -10.73 10.16 -18.21
N GLU A 146 -11.70 9.33 -17.82
CA GLU A 146 -13.14 9.62 -18.02
C GLU A 146 -13.63 10.73 -17.07
N TYR A 147 -13.05 10.83 -15.87
CA TYR A 147 -13.44 11.78 -14.82
C TYR A 147 -12.46 12.98 -14.69
N SER A 148 -11.57 13.18 -15.65
CA SER A 148 -10.60 14.31 -15.72
C SER A 148 -11.07 15.42 -16.65
#